data_AF-C7U184-F1
#
_entry.id   AF-C7U184-F1
#
_cell.length_a   1.000
_cell.length_b   1.000
_cell.length_c   1.000
_cell.angle_alpha   90.00
_cell.angle_beta   90.00
_cell.angle_gamma   90.00
#
_symmetry.space_group_name_H-M   'P 1'
#
loop_
_entity.id
_entity.type
_entity.pdbx_description
1 polymer ?
#
loop_
_entity_poly.entity_id
_entity_poly.type
_entity_poly.pdbx_seq_one_letter_code
_entity_poly.pdbx_strand_id
1 'polypeptide(L)'
;MTEAKVAITDDLILDFTGLFSESPPEAPESHVEPLLGAEWTGDREAAQKPVEGQINGLETQQAVGLYLKTQREREAEQRSLEVYKTYQENIKTSSQLQTDILKGVKAGEDVFSLFLKAAKAVSLMTSNTVFYSQIEADLTAIYGRGLLYKPPLQKELQEAQTRLQRLTEAEKRETETDSRERIKRAIEAHKRTIAELVTMIEQPAESGA
;
A
#
# COMPACT_ATOMS: atom_id res chain seq x y z
N MET A 1 23.21 12.15 -37.26
CA MET A 1 22.91 13.52 -36.79
C MET A 1 21.46 13.52 -36.38
N THR A 2 21.18 13.51 -35.08
CA THR A 2 19.81 13.44 -34.57
C THR A 2 19.72 14.45 -33.44
N GLU A 3 19.03 15.55 -33.69
CA GLU A 3 18.85 16.67 -32.76
C GLU A 3 17.92 16.24 -31.61
N ALA A 4 18.40 16.35 -30.37
CA ALA A 4 17.64 16.06 -29.14
C ALA A 4 17.32 17.35 -28.38
N LYS A 5 16.79 18.35 -29.09
CA LYS A 5 16.31 19.61 -28.49
C LYS A 5 14.82 19.74 -28.72
N VAL A 6 14.06 19.87 -27.63
CA VAL A 6 12.61 20.03 -27.69
C VAL A 6 12.27 21.42 -27.13
N ALA A 7 11.74 22.28 -28.00
CA ALA A 7 11.21 23.57 -27.60
C ALA A 7 9.81 23.39 -27.01
N ILE A 8 9.59 23.86 -25.78
CA ILE A 8 8.28 23.82 -25.12
C ILE A 8 7.55 25.16 -25.32
N THR A 9 8.30 26.26 -25.45
CA THR A 9 7.84 27.62 -25.81
C THR A 9 9.01 28.40 -26.42
N ASP A 10 8.75 29.53 -27.10
CA ASP A 10 9.78 30.31 -27.83
C ASP A 10 11.01 30.71 -26.99
N ASP A 11 10.87 30.76 -25.65
CA ASP A 11 11.95 31.11 -24.72
C ASP A 11 12.46 29.93 -23.86
N LEU A 12 11.98 28.70 -24.06
CA LEU A 12 12.41 27.54 -23.28
C LEU A 12 12.65 26.30 -24.15
N ILE A 13 13.94 26.00 -24.34
CA ILE A 13 14.42 24.82 -25.07
C ILE A 13 15.07 23.88 -24.06
N LEU A 14 14.53 22.66 -23.95
CA LEU A 14 15.15 21.60 -23.16
C LEU A 14 16.11 20.82 -24.05
N ASP A 15 17.38 20.76 -23.63
CA ASP A 15 18.47 20.11 -24.33
C ASP A 15 18.83 18.78 -23.66
N PHE A 16 18.58 17.67 -24.35
CA PHE A 16 18.83 16.32 -23.84
C PHE A 16 20.04 15.65 -24.49
N THR A 17 20.87 16.43 -25.20
CA THR A 17 22.04 15.91 -25.93
C THR A 17 23.07 15.19 -25.05
N GLY A 18 23.09 15.45 -23.72
CA GLY A 18 23.95 14.75 -22.76
C GLY A 18 23.32 13.56 -22.02
N LEU A 19 22.04 13.23 -22.27
CA LEU A 19 21.34 12.21 -21.48
C LEU A 19 21.61 10.77 -21.96
N PHE A 20 22.07 10.60 -23.20
CA PHE A 20 22.26 9.29 -23.85
C PHE A 20 23.72 8.99 -24.25
N SER A 21 24.69 9.71 -23.71
CA SER A 21 26.11 9.41 -23.92
C SER A 21 26.52 8.17 -23.11
N GLU A 22 27.16 7.18 -23.75
CA GLU A 22 27.67 5.93 -23.13
C GLU A 22 28.88 6.15 -22.19
N SER A 23 29.11 7.38 -21.73
CA SER A 23 30.19 7.71 -20.80
C SER A 23 29.68 8.76 -19.80
N PRO A 24 29.90 8.58 -18.49
CA PRO A 24 29.40 9.52 -17.49
C PRO A 24 30.02 10.91 -17.71
N PRO A 25 29.24 12.00 -17.63
CA PRO A 25 29.83 13.34 -17.56
C PRO A 25 30.63 13.48 -16.27
N GLU A 26 31.84 14.03 -16.34
CA GLU A 26 32.60 14.45 -15.17
C GLU A 26 31.74 15.40 -14.33
N ALA A 27 31.56 15.05 -13.06
CA ALA A 27 30.85 15.87 -12.10
C ALA A 27 31.56 17.23 -11.99
N PRO A 28 30.83 18.36 -11.97
CA PRO A 28 31.45 19.65 -11.70
C PRO A 28 32.10 19.61 -10.32
N GLU A 29 33.38 20.01 -10.26
CA GLU A 29 34.15 20.08 -9.02
C GLU A 29 33.37 20.88 -7.97
N SER A 30 32.96 20.20 -6.90
CA SER A 30 32.47 20.89 -5.71
C SER A 30 33.63 21.69 -5.14
N HIS A 31 33.51 23.01 -5.11
CA HIS A 31 34.38 23.86 -4.30
C HIS A 31 34.17 23.51 -2.82
N VAL A 32 34.92 22.52 -2.34
CA VAL A 32 35.17 22.31 -0.92
C VAL A 32 36.49 23.02 -0.64
N GLU A 33 36.43 24.18 0.00
CA GLU A 33 37.66 24.84 0.45
C GLU A 33 38.40 23.94 1.46
N PRO A 34 39.73 23.83 1.39
CA PRO A 34 40.49 22.96 2.26
C PRO A 34 40.56 23.56 3.67
N LEU A 35 39.86 22.94 4.62
CA LEU A 35 40.22 23.01 6.03
C LEU A 35 41.57 22.32 6.21
N LEU A 36 42.64 23.11 6.39
CA LEU A 36 43.81 22.88 7.27
C LEU A 36 45.08 23.49 6.67
N GLY A 37 45.53 24.62 7.23
CA GLY A 37 46.80 25.23 6.88
C GLY A 37 47.03 26.60 7.50
N ALA A 38 46.93 26.71 8.83
CA ALA A 38 47.54 27.82 9.54
C ALA A 38 48.04 27.34 10.91
N GLU A 39 49.36 27.37 11.06
CA GLU A 39 50.11 27.06 12.26
C GLU A 39 49.63 27.89 13.44
N TRP A 40 49.28 27.23 14.54
CA TRP A 40 49.01 27.88 15.80
C TRP A 40 50.34 28.31 16.44
N THR A 41 50.60 29.61 16.45
CA THR A 41 51.55 30.24 17.37
C THR A 41 50.78 31.27 18.19
N GLY A 42 50.68 31.06 19.50
CA GLY A 42 50.03 32.00 20.42
C GLY A 42 49.33 31.31 21.58
N ASP A 43 49.67 31.76 22.78
CA ASP A 43 49.50 31.11 24.08
C ASP A 43 48.07 30.80 24.53
N ARG A 44 47.98 29.80 25.42
CA ARG A 44 46.80 29.49 26.24
C ARG A 44 46.47 30.67 27.14
N GLU A 45 45.49 31.50 26.77
CA GLU A 45 44.79 32.38 27.69
C GLU A 45 43.38 31.88 28.03
N ALA A 46 43.04 32.10 29.29
CA ALA A 46 42.06 31.37 30.06
C ALA A 46 40.62 31.45 29.54
N ALA A 47 39.88 30.37 29.80
CA ALA A 47 38.43 30.27 29.64
C ALA A 47 37.71 31.49 30.25
N GLN A 48 37.25 32.39 29.39
CA GLN A 48 36.27 33.40 29.77
C GLN A 48 34.90 32.72 29.83
N LYS A 49 34.25 32.85 30.99
CA LYS A 49 32.89 32.38 31.26
C LYS A 49 31.92 32.91 30.20
N PRO A 50 30.85 32.17 29.85
CA PRO A 50 29.87 32.66 28.91
C PRO A 50 29.26 33.92 29.50
N VAL A 51 29.32 35.02 28.74
CA VAL A 51 28.55 36.22 29.02
C VAL A 51 27.09 35.79 28.96
N GLU A 52 26.43 35.75 30.12
CA GLU A 52 24.98 35.68 30.24
C GLU A 52 24.39 36.98 29.68
N GLY A 53 24.39 37.09 28.35
CA GLY A 53 23.55 38.02 27.64
C GLY A 53 22.13 37.48 27.68
N GLN A 54 21.18 38.30 28.12
CA GLN A 54 19.75 38.02 28.12
C GLN A 54 19.30 37.63 26.71
N ILE A 55 19.22 36.32 26.45
CA ILE A 55 18.62 35.80 25.22
C ILE A 55 17.11 35.85 25.44
N ASN A 56 16.51 36.92 24.96
CA ASN A 56 15.09 37.22 25.04
C ASN A 56 14.25 35.98 24.67
N GLY A 57 13.24 35.66 25.49
CA GLY A 57 12.30 34.55 25.28
C GLY A 57 11.48 34.58 23.98
N LEU A 58 11.73 35.56 23.10
CA LEU A 58 11.21 35.66 21.74
C LEU A 58 11.96 34.73 20.76
N GLU A 59 13.25 34.49 20.96
CA GLU A 59 14.07 33.63 20.08
C GLU A 59 13.77 32.14 20.30
N THR A 60 13.51 31.74 21.55
CA THR A 60 13.05 30.38 21.88
C THR A 60 11.63 30.11 21.38
N GLN A 61 10.73 31.10 21.43
CA GLN A 61 9.38 30.96 20.85
C GLN A 61 9.41 30.84 19.32
N GLN A 62 10.26 31.63 18.64
CA GLN A 62 10.44 31.52 17.19
C GLN A 62 11.08 30.18 16.80
N ALA A 63 12.12 29.73 17.51
CA ALA A 63 12.77 28.43 17.27
C ALA A 63 11.80 27.24 17.45
N VAL A 64 10.94 27.28 18.48
CA VAL A 64 9.87 26.29 18.68
C VAL A 64 8.86 26.32 17.52
N GLY A 65 8.49 27.52 17.04
CA GLY A 65 7.61 27.69 15.89
C GLY A 65 8.17 27.11 14.59
N LEU A 66 9.47 27.33 14.31
CA LEU A 66 10.15 26.74 13.16
C LEU A 66 10.20 25.21 13.27
N TYR A 67 10.58 24.67 14.43
CA TYR A 67 10.61 23.21 14.65
C TYR A 67 9.24 22.57 14.41
N LEU A 68 8.16 23.14 14.95
CA LEU A 68 6.79 22.65 14.75
C LEU A 68 6.33 22.78 13.28
N LYS A 69 6.80 23.80 12.56
CA LYS A 69 6.54 23.95 11.12
C LYS A 69 7.25 22.85 10.32
N THR A 70 8.54 22.63 10.59
CA THR A 70 9.32 21.57 9.95
C THR A 70 8.76 20.18 10.25
N GLN A 71 8.28 19.93 11.47
CA GLN A 71 7.60 18.66 11.80
C GLN A 71 6.32 18.48 10.99
N ARG A 72 5.47 19.52 10.88
CA ARG A 72 4.27 19.47 10.04
C ARG A 72 4.59 19.27 8.55
N GLU A 73 5.65 19.89 8.04
CA GLU A 73 6.12 19.71 6.67
C GLU A 73 6.59 18.27 6.43
N ARG A 74 7.38 17.69 7.36
CA ARG A 74 7.79 16.28 7.32
C ARG A 74 6.60 15.32 7.38
N GLU A 75 5.64 15.57 8.26
CA GLU A 75 4.42 14.76 8.34
C GLU A 75 3.60 14.85 7.05
N ALA A 76 3.50 16.04 6.45
CA ALA A 76 2.81 16.24 5.17
C ALA A 76 3.52 15.53 4.02
N GLU A 77 4.86 15.58 3.99
CA GLU A 77 5.68 14.85 3.01
C GLU A 77 5.56 13.33 3.19
N GLN A 78 5.57 12.83 4.43
CA GLN A 78 5.36 11.41 4.71
C GLN A 78 3.97 10.95 4.24
N ARG A 79 2.92 11.72 4.52
CA ARG A 79 1.56 11.42 4.04
C ARG A 79 1.47 11.47 2.53
N SER A 80 2.11 12.43 1.86
CA SER A 80 2.07 12.51 0.40
C SER A 80 2.82 11.35 -0.26
N LEU A 81 3.95 10.93 0.31
CA LEU A 81 4.70 9.74 -0.12
C LEU A 81 3.89 8.47 0.07
N GLU A 82 3.15 8.34 1.18
CA GLU A 82 2.27 7.20 1.43
C GLU A 82 1.13 7.14 0.40
N VAL A 83 0.43 8.25 0.16
CA VAL A 83 -0.62 8.34 -0.86
C VAL A 83 -0.09 7.97 -2.25
N TYR A 84 1.09 8.48 -2.61
CA TYR A 84 1.71 8.17 -3.90
C TYR A 84 2.08 6.69 -4.02
N LYS A 85 2.63 6.09 -2.96
CA LYS A 85 2.93 4.65 -2.90
C LYS A 85 1.68 3.81 -3.08
N THR A 86 0.61 4.10 -2.32
CA THR A 86 -0.66 3.39 -2.44
C THR A 86 -1.24 3.52 -3.85
N TYR A 87 -1.16 4.71 -4.44
CA TYR A 87 -1.61 4.91 -5.83
C TYR A 87 -0.81 4.05 -6.82
N GLN A 88 0.51 4.01 -6.72
CA GLN A 88 1.36 3.16 -7.58
C GLN A 88 1.07 1.67 -7.38
N GLU A 89 0.86 1.23 -6.14
CA GLU A 89 0.45 -0.13 -5.82
C GLU A 89 -0.91 -0.48 -6.42
N ASN A 90 -1.87 0.44 -6.37
CA ASN A 90 -3.19 0.26 -6.97
C ASN A 90 -3.11 0.13 -8.49
N ILE A 91 -2.28 0.95 -9.16
CA ILE A 91 -2.05 0.85 -10.61
C ILE A 91 -1.43 -0.50 -10.98
N LYS A 92 -0.39 -0.92 -10.24
CA LYS A 92 0.25 -2.23 -10.47
C LYS A 92 -0.73 -3.38 -10.27
N THR A 93 -1.49 -3.36 -9.17
CA THR A 93 -2.43 -4.43 -8.81
C THR A 93 -3.61 -4.49 -9.76
N SER A 94 -4.17 -3.35 -10.17
CA SER A 94 -5.23 -3.31 -11.18
C SER A 94 -4.76 -3.78 -12.56
N SER A 95 -3.54 -3.43 -12.97
CA SER A 95 -2.94 -3.92 -14.21
C SER A 95 -2.75 -5.45 -14.20
N GLN A 96 -2.34 -6.00 -13.06
CA GLN A 96 -2.26 -7.45 -12.87
C GLN A 96 -3.64 -8.10 -12.97
N LEU A 97 -4.66 -7.53 -12.31
CA LEU A 97 -6.03 -8.03 -12.38
C LEU A 97 -6.58 -8.02 -13.82
N GLN A 98 -6.29 -6.99 -14.61
CA GLN A 98 -6.65 -6.95 -16.04
C GLN A 98 -6.00 -8.10 -16.81
N THR A 99 -4.72 -8.37 -16.55
CA THR A 99 -4.01 -9.51 -17.14
C THR A 99 -4.63 -10.85 -16.73
N ASP A 100 -4.99 -10.99 -15.45
CA ASP A 100 -5.61 -12.20 -14.92
C ASP A 100 -7.02 -12.42 -15.48
N ILE A 101 -7.79 -11.35 -15.72
CA ILE A 101 -9.09 -11.41 -16.41
C ILE A 101 -8.89 -11.92 -17.83
N LEU A 102 -7.94 -11.37 -18.60
CA LEU A 102 -7.68 -11.82 -19.98
C LEU A 102 -7.26 -13.29 -20.04
N LYS A 103 -6.44 -13.75 -19.08
CA LYS A 103 -6.05 -15.15 -18.97
C LYS A 103 -7.23 -16.03 -18.54
N GLY A 104 -8.02 -15.59 -17.57
CA GLY A 104 -9.19 -16.30 -17.08
C GLY A 104 -10.24 -16.51 -18.15
N VAL A 105 -10.54 -15.47 -18.96
CA VAL A 105 -11.43 -15.59 -20.12
C VAL A 105 -10.94 -16.64 -21.10
N LYS A 106 -9.64 -16.65 -21.42
CA LYS A 106 -9.03 -17.66 -22.30
C LYS A 106 -9.08 -19.07 -21.71
N ALA A 107 -9.00 -19.19 -20.39
CA ALA A 107 -9.05 -20.46 -19.66
C ALA A 107 -10.47 -20.98 -19.41
N GLY A 108 -11.51 -20.20 -19.75
CA GLY A 108 -12.90 -20.55 -19.46
C GLY A 108 -13.25 -20.44 -17.96
N GLU A 109 -12.61 -19.51 -17.25
CA GLU A 109 -12.96 -19.18 -15.86
C GLU A 109 -14.41 -18.70 -15.76
N ASP A 110 -15.07 -18.97 -14.62
CA ASP A 110 -16.47 -18.61 -14.43
C ASP A 110 -16.68 -17.09 -14.38
N VAL A 111 -17.87 -16.65 -14.80
CA VAL A 111 -18.20 -15.23 -14.91
C VAL A 111 -18.20 -14.54 -13.55
N PHE A 112 -18.55 -15.23 -12.46
CA PHE A 112 -18.53 -14.64 -11.13
C PHE A 112 -17.10 -14.28 -10.70
N SER A 113 -16.15 -15.21 -10.86
CA SER A 113 -14.74 -14.98 -10.54
C SER A 113 -14.13 -13.85 -11.39
N LEU A 114 -14.44 -13.84 -12.69
CA LEU A 114 -14.00 -12.79 -13.61
C LEU A 114 -14.60 -11.42 -13.24
N PHE A 115 -15.89 -11.37 -12.92
CA PHE A 115 -16.56 -10.14 -12.53
C PHE A 115 -16.02 -9.59 -11.21
N LEU A 116 -15.72 -10.47 -10.24
CA LEU A 116 -15.14 -10.05 -8.97
C LEU A 116 -13.73 -9.45 -9.17
N LYS A 117 -12.90 -10.04 -10.04
CA LYS A 117 -11.61 -9.45 -10.43
C LYS A 117 -11.78 -8.09 -11.10
N ALA A 118 -12.76 -7.96 -11.98
CA ALA A 118 -13.04 -6.69 -12.66
C ALA A 118 -13.51 -5.61 -11.68
N ALA A 119 -14.43 -5.95 -10.78
CA ALA A 119 -14.90 -5.03 -9.74
C ALA A 119 -13.76 -4.57 -8.83
N LYS A 120 -12.84 -5.49 -8.48
CA LYS A 120 -11.64 -5.16 -7.71
C LYS A 120 -10.69 -4.23 -8.47
N ALA A 121 -10.48 -4.48 -9.76
CA ALA A 121 -9.65 -3.62 -10.60
C ALA A 121 -10.21 -2.20 -10.67
N VAL A 122 -11.53 -2.06 -10.88
CA VAL A 122 -12.22 -0.75 -10.89
C VAL A 122 -12.10 -0.06 -9.53
N SER A 123 -12.29 -0.78 -8.44
CA SER A 123 -12.14 -0.24 -7.08
C SER A 123 -10.75 0.34 -6.83
N LEU A 124 -9.70 -0.37 -7.27
CA LEU A 124 -8.31 0.09 -7.15
C LEU A 124 -8.02 1.31 -8.05
N MET A 125 -8.49 1.30 -9.29
CA MET A 125 -8.29 2.40 -10.25
C MET A 125 -9.01 3.67 -9.83
N THR A 126 -10.15 3.55 -9.16
CA THR A 126 -10.98 4.69 -8.72
C THR A 126 -10.74 5.08 -7.26
N SER A 127 -9.88 4.35 -6.54
CA SER A 127 -9.69 4.47 -5.10
C SER A 127 -11.00 4.35 -4.29
N ASN A 128 -12.02 3.69 -4.84
CA ASN A 128 -13.30 3.47 -4.18
C ASN A 128 -13.34 2.05 -3.60
N THR A 129 -12.89 1.90 -2.36
CA THR A 129 -12.84 0.60 -1.67
C THR A 129 -14.22 0.03 -1.34
N VAL A 130 -15.21 0.90 -1.08
CA VAL A 130 -16.58 0.51 -0.72
C VAL A 130 -17.25 -0.26 -1.86
N PHE A 131 -16.98 0.15 -3.11
CA PHE A 131 -17.54 -0.48 -4.30
C PHE A 131 -17.27 -2.00 -4.34
N TYR A 132 -16.02 -2.41 -4.14
CA TYR A 132 -15.66 -3.82 -4.18
C TYR A 132 -16.32 -4.61 -3.04
N SER A 133 -16.28 -4.08 -1.81
CA SER A 133 -16.87 -4.76 -0.65
C SER A 133 -18.37 -4.97 -0.78
N GLN A 134 -19.10 -4.00 -1.35
CA GLN A 134 -20.53 -4.12 -1.56
C GLN A 134 -20.85 -5.17 -2.63
N ILE A 135 -20.14 -5.14 -3.75
CA ILE A 135 -20.30 -6.14 -4.83
C ILE A 135 -20.00 -7.55 -4.32
N GLU A 136 -18.92 -7.74 -3.56
CA GLU A 136 -18.57 -9.04 -3.00
C GLU A 136 -19.64 -9.58 -2.03
N ALA A 137 -20.19 -8.70 -1.19
CA ALA A 137 -21.28 -9.04 -0.28
C ALA A 137 -22.56 -9.42 -1.04
N ASP A 138 -22.94 -8.62 -2.03
CA ASP A 138 -24.17 -8.85 -2.81
C ASP A 138 -24.07 -10.11 -3.68
N LEU A 139 -22.91 -10.37 -4.29
CA LEU A 139 -22.71 -11.60 -5.05
C LEU A 139 -22.79 -12.84 -4.16
N THR A 140 -22.20 -12.79 -2.96
CA THR A 140 -22.27 -13.89 -2.01
C THR A 140 -23.70 -14.11 -1.51
N ALA A 141 -24.40 -13.04 -1.13
CA ALA A 141 -25.74 -13.11 -0.56
C ALA A 141 -26.80 -13.50 -1.60
N ILE A 142 -26.80 -12.84 -2.75
CA ILE A 142 -27.84 -13.01 -3.78
C ILE A 142 -27.50 -14.21 -4.65
N TYR A 143 -26.34 -14.23 -5.30
CA TYR A 143 -26.01 -15.29 -6.26
C TYR A 143 -25.59 -16.57 -5.53
N GLY A 144 -24.81 -16.47 -4.47
CA GLY A 144 -24.40 -17.63 -3.67
C GLY A 144 -25.57 -18.21 -2.89
N ARG A 145 -25.93 -17.58 -1.76
CA ARG A 145 -26.92 -18.11 -0.82
C ARG A 145 -28.36 -18.06 -1.34
N GLY A 146 -28.71 -17.03 -2.11
CA GLY A 146 -30.08 -16.86 -2.63
C GLY A 146 -30.39 -17.73 -3.85
N LEU A 147 -29.51 -17.72 -4.86
CA LEU A 147 -29.71 -18.44 -6.13
C LEU A 147 -28.98 -19.79 -6.19
N LEU A 148 -28.26 -20.17 -5.14
CA LEU A 148 -27.48 -21.40 -5.06
C LEU A 148 -26.46 -21.54 -6.21
N TYR A 149 -25.93 -20.42 -6.69
CA TYR A 149 -24.89 -20.44 -7.72
C TYR A 149 -23.59 -20.95 -7.11
N LYS A 150 -23.04 -22.01 -7.70
CA LYS A 150 -21.93 -22.77 -7.12
C LYS A 150 -20.65 -21.95 -6.93
N PRO A 151 -20.16 -21.14 -7.89
CA PRO A 151 -18.88 -20.45 -7.73
C PRO A 151 -18.81 -19.50 -6.53
N PRO A 152 -19.81 -18.63 -6.24
CA PRO A 152 -19.81 -17.86 -4.99
C PRO A 152 -19.79 -18.72 -3.73
N LEU A 153 -20.57 -19.81 -3.68
CA LEU A 153 -20.61 -20.72 -2.54
C LEU A 153 -19.26 -21.45 -2.34
N GLN A 154 -18.61 -21.86 -3.43
CA GLN A 154 -17.28 -22.48 -3.41
C GLN A 154 -16.22 -21.50 -2.89
N LYS A 155 -16.28 -20.23 -3.30
CA LYS A 155 -15.40 -19.19 -2.76
C LYS A 155 -15.62 -19.00 -1.25
N GLU A 156 -16.88 -18.86 -0.81
CA GLU A 156 -17.20 -18.71 0.62
C GLU A 156 -16.72 -19.93 1.43
N LEU A 157 -16.87 -21.14 0.88
CA LEU A 157 -16.39 -22.38 1.48
C LEU A 157 -14.86 -22.39 1.61
N GLN A 158 -14.14 -22.00 0.57
CA GLN A 158 -12.68 -21.92 0.60
C GLN A 158 -12.18 -20.90 1.65
N GLU A 159 -12.86 -19.75 1.77
CA GLU A 159 -12.55 -18.73 2.78
C GLU A 159 -12.82 -19.24 4.20
N ALA A 160 -13.96 -19.90 4.42
CA ALA A 160 -14.31 -20.51 5.70
C ALA A 160 -13.31 -21.60 6.10
N GLN A 161 -12.88 -22.45 5.16
CA GLN A 161 -11.86 -23.48 5.37
C GLN A 161 -10.49 -22.86 5.73
N THR A 162 -10.07 -21.83 4.98
CA THR A 162 -8.82 -21.12 5.26
C THR A 162 -8.83 -20.49 6.64
N ARG A 163 -9.97 -19.89 7.03
CA ARG A 163 -10.14 -19.30 8.36
C ARG A 163 -10.12 -20.36 9.46
N LEU A 164 -10.81 -21.49 9.25
CA LEU A 164 -10.81 -22.63 10.17
C LEU A 164 -9.39 -23.18 10.39
N GLN A 165 -8.60 -23.31 9.33
CA GLN A 165 -7.21 -23.74 9.43
C GLN A 165 -6.40 -22.79 10.33
N ARG A 166 -6.48 -21.48 10.10
CA ARG A 166 -5.79 -20.47 10.91
C ARG A 166 -6.23 -20.51 12.38
N LEU A 167 -7.52 -20.70 12.65
CA LEU A 167 -8.05 -20.80 14.01
C LEU A 167 -7.58 -22.09 14.70
N THR A 168 -7.51 -23.20 13.98
CA THR A 168 -7.01 -24.48 14.51
C THR A 168 -5.52 -24.38 14.86
N GLU A 169 -4.73 -23.68 14.04
CA GLU A 169 -3.34 -23.38 14.37
C GLU A 169 -3.21 -22.46 15.58
N ALA A 170 -4.07 -21.43 15.68
CA ALA A 170 -4.09 -20.53 16.82
C ALA A 170 -4.45 -21.26 18.13
N GLU A 171 -5.46 -22.14 18.12
CA GLU A 171 -5.87 -22.93 19.28
C GLU A 171 -4.71 -23.76 19.86
N LYS A 172 -3.88 -24.36 18.98
CA LYS A 172 -2.72 -25.17 19.38
C LYS A 172 -1.61 -24.34 20.04
N ARG A 173 -1.43 -23.09 19.61
CA ARG A 173 -0.40 -22.18 20.13
C ARG A 173 -0.86 -21.45 21.40
N GLU A 174 -2.17 -21.27 21.55
CA GLU A 174 -2.76 -20.54 22.66
C GLU A 174 -2.53 -21.26 23.99
N THR A 175 -2.05 -20.55 25.00
CA THR A 175 -1.77 -21.09 26.34
C THR A 175 -2.83 -20.69 27.36
N GLU A 176 -3.50 -19.55 27.16
CA GLU A 176 -4.53 -19.05 28.05
C GLU A 176 -5.87 -19.77 27.85
N THR A 177 -6.50 -20.18 28.94
CA THR A 177 -7.73 -20.98 28.90
C THR A 177 -8.93 -20.24 28.32
N ASP A 178 -9.18 -18.98 28.70
CA ASP A 178 -10.31 -18.20 28.18
C ASP A 178 -10.18 -17.92 26.68
N SER A 179 -8.99 -17.45 26.26
CA SER A 179 -8.67 -17.23 24.85
C SER A 179 -8.81 -18.52 24.03
N ARG A 180 -8.33 -19.66 24.56
CA ARG A 180 -8.49 -20.96 23.90
C ARG A 180 -9.96 -21.37 23.77
N GLU A 181 -10.80 -21.15 24.78
CA GLU A 181 -12.23 -21.44 24.70
C GLU A 181 -12.95 -20.58 23.66
N ARG A 182 -12.61 -19.30 23.56
CA ARG A 182 -13.15 -18.40 22.53
C ARG A 182 -12.78 -18.87 21.13
N ILE A 183 -11.53 -19.32 20.94
CA ILE A 183 -11.08 -19.91 19.67
C ILE A 183 -11.86 -21.20 19.36
N LYS A 184 -12.06 -22.08 20.34
CA LYS A 184 -12.87 -23.30 20.16
C LYS A 184 -14.30 -23.00 19.71
N ARG A 185 -14.95 -22.00 20.32
CA ARG A 185 -16.30 -21.58 19.90
C ARG A 185 -16.32 -21.07 18.45
N ALA A 186 -15.29 -20.32 18.05
CA ALA A 186 -15.15 -19.86 16.67
C ALA A 186 -14.90 -21.02 15.69
N ILE A 187 -14.09 -22.01 16.06
CA ILE A 187 -13.86 -23.23 15.30
C ILE A 187 -15.18 -23.97 15.05
N GLU A 188 -15.98 -24.18 16.10
CA GLU A 188 -17.28 -24.86 15.97
C GLU A 188 -18.27 -24.07 15.11
N ALA A 189 -18.29 -22.75 15.21
CA ALA A 189 -19.11 -21.90 14.33
C ALA A 189 -18.70 -22.06 12.85
N HIS A 190 -17.40 -21.98 12.53
CA HIS A 190 -16.91 -22.15 11.16
C HIS A 190 -17.14 -23.57 10.61
N LYS A 191 -17.04 -24.62 11.45
CA LYS A 191 -17.40 -25.99 11.03
C LYS A 191 -18.86 -26.10 10.63
N ARG A 192 -19.78 -25.47 11.37
CA ARG A 192 -21.21 -25.44 11.02
C ARG A 192 -21.44 -24.72 9.69
N THR A 193 -20.84 -23.55 9.52
CA THR A 193 -20.92 -22.80 8.26
C THR A 193 -20.39 -23.61 7.07
N ILE A 194 -19.28 -24.33 7.23
CA ILE A 194 -18.75 -25.20 6.16
C ILE A 194 -19.75 -26.33 5.85
N ALA A 195 -20.33 -26.97 6.86
CA ALA A 195 -21.32 -28.02 6.65
C ALA A 195 -22.55 -27.48 5.89
N GLU A 196 -23.06 -26.31 6.26
CA GLU A 196 -24.15 -25.63 5.55
C GLU A 196 -23.78 -25.36 4.09
N LEU A 197 -22.59 -24.79 3.83
CA LEU A 197 -22.13 -24.49 2.48
C LEU A 197 -21.98 -25.75 1.61
N VAL A 198 -21.45 -26.83 2.18
CA VAL A 198 -21.37 -28.13 1.48
C VAL A 198 -22.77 -28.61 1.10
N THR A 199 -23.74 -28.55 2.03
CA THR A 199 -25.12 -28.95 1.72
C THR A 199 -25.74 -28.10 0.63
N MET A 200 -25.50 -26.78 0.62
CA MET A 200 -26.01 -25.88 -0.42
C MET A 200 -25.39 -26.16 -1.80
N ILE A 201 -24.12 -26.57 -1.85
CA ILE A 201 -23.42 -26.91 -3.10
C ILE A 201 -23.88 -28.26 -3.66
N GLU A 202 -24.15 -29.22 -2.77
CA GLU A 202 -24.61 -30.57 -3.11
C GLU A 202 -26.11 -30.63 -3.42
N GLN A 203 -26.90 -29.66 -2.94
CA GLN A 203 -28.30 -29.53 -3.32
C GLN A 203 -28.38 -29.41 -4.86
N PRO A 204 -29.11 -30.32 -5.54
CA PRO A 204 -29.38 -30.12 -6.95
C PRO A 204 -30.16 -28.82 -7.04
N ALA A 205 -29.67 -27.87 -7.84
CA ALA A 205 -30.49 -26.75 -8.26
C ALA A 205 -31.76 -27.38 -8.84
N GLU A 206 -32.88 -27.27 -8.12
CA GLU A 206 -34.16 -27.69 -8.66
C GLU A 206 -34.27 -26.98 -10.00
N SER A 207 -34.34 -27.79 -11.04
CA SER A 207 -34.33 -27.39 -12.43
C SER A 207 -35.40 -26.31 -12.62
N GLY A 208 -34.97 -25.05 -12.64
CA GLY A 208 -35.73 -23.94 -13.17
C GLY A 208 -35.89 -24.19 -14.66
N ALA A 209 -37.00 -24.85 -15.00
CA ALA A 209 -37.55 -24.96 -16.33
C ALA A 209 -38.07 -23.59 -16.81
#